data_AF-A0A174N9B5-F1
#
_entry.id   AF-A0A174N9B5-F1
#
_cell.length_a   1.000
_cell.length_b   1.000
_cell.length_c   1.000
_cell.angle_alpha   90.00
_cell.angle_beta   90.00
_cell.angle_gamma   90.00
#
_symmetry.space_group_name_H-M   'P 1'
#
loop_
_entity.id
_entity.type
_entity.pdbx_description
1 polymer ?
#
loop_
_entity_poly.entity_id
_entity_poly.type
_entity_poly.pdbx_seq_one_letter_code
_entity_poly.pdbx_strand_id
1 'polypeptide(L)' 'MVIYTYLPKELLPESFEDLTFEEFFELYGQADCAREMRIEDIETGVAKGIADNFSNDE' A
#
# COMPACT_ATOMS: atom_id res chain seq x y z
N MET A 1 -1.86 -7.23 10.68
CA MET A 1 -1.58 -8.00 9.45
C MET A 1 -1.61 -7.02 8.28
N VAL A 2 -0.75 -7.18 7.26
CA VAL A 2 -0.62 -6.25 6.11
C VAL A 2 -1.99 -5.96 5.46
N ILE A 3 -2.82 -7.00 5.29
CA ILE A 3 -4.17 -6.90 4.71
C ILE A 3 -5.03 -5.82 5.38
N TYR A 4 -5.16 -5.81 6.72
CA TYR A 4 -5.97 -4.80 7.43
C TYR A 4 -5.44 -3.37 7.34
N THR A 5 -4.15 -3.20 7.07
CA THR A 5 -3.50 -1.88 7.03
C THR A 5 -3.64 -1.23 5.67
N TYR A 6 -3.60 -2.02 4.60
CA TYR A 6 -3.45 -1.52 3.24
C TYR A 6 -4.67 -1.78 2.35
N LEU A 7 -5.58 -2.68 2.74
CA LEU A 7 -6.84 -2.86 2.03
C LEU A 7 -8.00 -2.11 2.71
N PRO A 8 -8.93 -1.55 1.93
CA PRO A 8 -10.17 -1.00 2.42
C PRO A 8 -11.06 -2.10 3.03
N LYS A 9 -11.92 -1.72 3.98
CA LYS A 9 -12.75 -2.68 4.73
C LYS A 9 -13.72 -3.45 3.83
N GLU A 10 -14.15 -2.82 2.75
CA GLU A 10 -15.07 -3.36 1.76
C GLU A 10 -14.45 -4.52 0.96
N LEU A 11 -13.12 -4.65 0.95
CA LEU A 11 -12.40 -5.75 0.33
C LEU A 11 -12.00 -6.85 1.33
N LEU A 12 -12.28 -6.67 2.61
CA LEU A 12 -11.99 -7.69 3.62
C LEU A 12 -13.08 -8.77 3.61
N PRO A 13 -12.71 -10.04 3.75
CA PRO A 13 -13.69 -11.11 3.93
C PRO A 13 -14.38 -10.95 5.30
N GLU A 14 -15.61 -11.48 5.42
CA GLU A 14 -16.30 -11.54 6.71
C GLU A 14 -15.57 -12.46 7.72
N SER A 15 -14.89 -13.49 7.21
CA SER A 15 -14.12 -14.46 7.97
C SER A 15 -12.91 -14.92 7.17
N PHE A 16 -11.74 -14.87 7.80
CA PHE A 16 -10.50 -15.37 7.18
C PHE A 16 -10.34 -16.89 7.31
N GLU A 17 -11.08 -17.53 8.23
CA GLU A 17 -11.02 -18.98 8.43
C GLU A 17 -11.74 -19.74 7.32
N ASP A 18 -12.68 -19.07 6.65
CA ASP A 18 -13.47 -19.64 5.55
C ASP A 18 -12.76 -19.53 4.18
N LEU A 19 -11.63 -18.83 4.13
CA LEU A 19 -10.84 -18.71 2.91
C LEU A 19 -10.01 -19.97 2.65
N THR A 20 -9.96 -20.34 1.38
CA THR A 20 -8.90 -21.23 0.91
C THR A 20 -7.54 -20.54 1.03
N PHE A 21 -6.49 -21.36 1.02
CA PHE A 21 -5.12 -20.84 1.04
C PHE A 21 -4.83 -19.91 -0.14
N GLU A 22 -5.35 -20.23 -1.33
CA GLU A 22 -5.15 -19.42 -2.54
C GLU A 22 -5.81 -18.04 -2.40
N GLU A 23 -7.08 -17.98 -1.98
CA GLU A 23 -7.79 -16.72 -1.75
C GLU A 23 -7.12 -15.84 -0.70
N PHE A 24 -6.59 -16.46 0.37
CA PHE A 24 -5.81 -15.72 1.37
C PHE A 24 -4.56 -15.09 0.76
N PHE A 25 -3.81 -15.83 -0.07
CA PHE A 25 -2.60 -15.32 -0.70
C PHE A 25 -2.87 -14.28 -1.77
N GLU A 26 -3.99 -14.37 -2.48
CA GLU A 26 -4.43 -13.31 -3.40
C GLU A 26 -4.72 -12.01 -2.64
N LEU A 27 -5.48 -12.07 -1.54
CA LEU A 27 -5.73 -10.91 -0.68
C LEU A 27 -4.44 -10.34 -0.08
N TYR A 28 -3.52 -11.22 0.35
CA TYR A 28 -2.21 -10.80 0.83
C TYR A 28 -1.42 -10.08 -0.26
N GLY A 29 -1.37 -10.63 -1.48
CA GLY A 29 -0.67 -10.04 -2.62
C GLY A 29 -1.26 -8.69 -3.03
N GLN A 30 -2.58 -8.53 -2.97
CA GLN A 30 -3.23 -7.23 -3.18
C GLN A 30 -2.81 -6.21 -2.12
N ALA A 31 -2.79 -6.61 -0.85
CA ALA A 31 -2.37 -5.74 0.25
C ALA A 31 -0.89 -5.34 0.15
N ASP A 32 -0.03 -6.26 -0.28
CA ASP A 32 1.40 -6.03 -0.50
C ASP A 32 1.62 -5.06 -1.67
N CYS A 33 0.91 -5.25 -2.78
CA CYS A 33 0.93 -4.31 -3.90
C CYS A 33 0.46 -2.91 -3.48
N ALA A 34 -0.63 -2.80 -2.72
CA ALA A 34 -1.12 -1.53 -2.19
C ALA A 34 -0.11 -0.86 -1.24
N ARG A 35 0.64 -1.67 -0.47
CA ARG A 35 1.73 -1.18 0.38
C ARG A 35 2.85 -0.56 -0.44
N GLU A 36 3.33 -1.24 -1.48
CA GLU A 36 4.41 -0.73 -2.33
C GLU A 36 4.02 0.56 -3.04
N MET A 37 2.81 0.62 -3.62
CA MET A 37 2.31 1.85 -4.25
C MET A 37 2.28 3.04 -3.28
N ARG A 38 1.87 2.80 -2.02
CA ARG A 38 1.83 3.86 -1.02
C ARG A 38 3.23 4.36 -0.62
N ILE A 39 4.22 3.47 -0.62
CA ILE A 39 5.62 3.84 -0.36
C ILE A 39 6.14 4.71 -1.51
N GLU A 40 5.92 4.28 -2.74
CA GLU A 40 6.33 5.02 -3.94
C GLU A 40 5.70 6.43 -4.01
N ASP A 41 4.41 6.56 -3.68
CA ASP A 41 3.73 7.86 -3.60
C ASP A 41 4.38 8.78 -2.56
N ILE A 42 4.75 8.24 -1.40
CA ILE A 42 5.42 9.00 -0.34
C ILE A 42 6.81 9.44 -0.80
N GLU A 43 7.60 8.53 -1.36
CA GLU A 43 8.95 8.83 -1.86
C GLU A 43 8.91 9.91 -2.96
N THR A 44 7.97 9.78 -3.89
CA THR A 44 7.75 10.77 -4.95
C THR A 44 7.33 12.12 -4.37
N GLY A 45 6.41 12.15 -3.41
CA GLY A 45 5.98 13.36 -2.72
C GLY A 45 7.12 14.05 -1.96
N VAL A 46 7.96 13.27 -1.27
CA VAL A 46 9.14 13.77 -0.56
C VAL A 46 10.17 14.34 -1.54
N ALA A 47 10.51 13.59 -2.60
CA ALA A 47 11.45 14.04 -3.62
C ALA A 47 11.00 15.35 -4.27
N LYS A 48 9.71 15.45 -4.61
CA LYS A 48 9.12 16.68 -5.14
C LYS A 48 9.19 17.83 -4.12
N GLY A 49 8.84 17.59 -2.86
CA GLY A 49 8.91 18.61 -1.82
C GLY A 49 10.33 19.13 -1.57
N ILE A 50 11.34 18.26 -1.67
CA ILE A 50 12.74 18.64 -1.63
C ILE A 50 13.09 19.50 -2.85
N ALA A 51 12.75 19.04 -4.06
CA ALA A 51 13.02 19.79 -5.28
C ALA A 51 12.36 21.18 -5.23
N ASP A 52 11.08 21.28 -4.88
CA ASP A 52 10.34 22.55 -4.86
C ASP A 52 10.93 23.58 -3.87
N ASN A 53 11.55 23.14 -2.75
CA ASN A 53 12.11 24.03 -1.72
C ASN A 53 13.61 24.30 -1.84
N PHE A 54 14.37 23.36 -2.41
CA PHE A 54 15.84 23.42 -2.46
C PHE A 54 16.40 23.54 -3.88
N SER A 55 15.56 23.67 -4.91
CA SER A 55 16.00 23.96 -6.30
C SER A 55 16.36 25.42 -6.58
N ASN A 56 16.32 26.30 -5.57
CA ASN A 56 16.65 27.73 -5.70
C ASN A 56 18.13 28.09 -5.43
N ASP A 57 19.04 27.12 -5.45
CA ASP A 57 20.48 27.36 -5.45
C ASP A 57 21.07 27.18 -6.87
N GLU A 58 20.62 28.01 -7.83
CA GLU A 58 21.38 28.58 -8.98
C GLU A 58 20.50 29.41 -9.94
#